data_AF-A0A2K8ZB20-F1
#
_entry.id   AF-A0A2K8ZB20-F1
#
_cell.length_a   1.000
_cell.length_b   1.000
_cell.length_c   1.000
_cell.angle_alpha   90.00
_cell.angle_beta   90.00
_cell.angle_gamma   90.00
#
_symmetry.space_group_name_H-M   'P 1'
#
loop_
_entity.id
_entity.type
_entity.pdbx_description
1 polymer ?
#
loop_
_entity_poly.entity_id
_entity_poly.type
_entity_poly.pdbx_seq_one_letter_code
_entity_poly.pdbx_strand_id
1 'polypeptide(L)'
;MPIRFSLDFTAPFEVGDVVYTTYPPDERSVVGVVRNEPCLKATVSSVKVVFGTGPSGSIAVTELTSQKDIQVERVVYTLVPDANLFSAFTVECVVADGSSPQLFATEEQLMNYHQNQD
;
A
#
# COMPACT_ATOMS: atom_id res chain seq x y z
N MET A 1 -7.70 -34.58 6.96
CA MET A 1 -8.63 -33.47 7.24
C MET A 1 -8.01 -32.18 6.74
N PRO A 2 -8.70 -31.36 5.92
CA PRO A 2 -8.19 -30.04 5.56
C PRO A 2 -8.26 -29.12 6.78
N ILE A 3 -7.15 -28.47 7.12
CA ILE A 3 -7.13 -27.36 8.08
C ILE A 3 -7.61 -26.13 7.32
N ARG A 4 -8.68 -25.50 7.80
CA ARG A 4 -9.14 -24.19 7.31
C ARG A 4 -8.71 -23.15 8.32
N PHE A 5 -7.99 -22.14 7.88
CA PHE A 5 -7.72 -20.94 8.66
C PHE A 5 -8.36 -19.75 7.95
N SER A 6 -8.84 -18.80 8.75
CA SER A 6 -9.27 -17.48 8.29
C SER A 6 -8.24 -16.49 8.79
N LEU A 7 -7.94 -15.49 7.96
CA LEU A 7 -7.08 -14.38 8.35
C LEU A 7 -7.92 -13.11 8.19
N ASP A 8 -8.25 -12.50 9.32
CA ASP A 8 -8.95 -11.22 9.35
C ASP A 8 -7.89 -10.11 9.38
N PHE A 9 -7.81 -9.36 8.29
CA PHE A 9 -6.91 -8.22 8.15
C PHE A 9 -7.68 -7.05 7.55
N THR A 10 -7.45 -5.87 8.10
CA THR A 10 -8.00 -4.62 7.58
C THR A 10 -6.85 -3.78 7.03
N ALA A 11 -6.80 -3.64 5.71
CA ALA A 11 -5.95 -2.64 5.08
C ALA A 11 -6.58 -1.25 5.29
N PRO A 12 -5.76 -0.19 5.37
CA PRO A 12 -6.25 1.18 5.33
C PRO A 12 -7.08 1.52 4.08
N PHE A 13 -6.82 0.85 2.96
CA PHE A 13 -7.54 1.02 1.69
C PHE A 13 -7.91 -0.33 1.08
N GLU A 14 -9.07 -0.40 0.43
CA GLU A 14 -9.61 -1.60 -0.19
C GLU A 14 -9.60 -1.52 -1.72
N VAL A 15 -9.84 -2.65 -2.40
CA VAL A 15 -9.98 -2.66 -3.86
C VAL A 15 -11.20 -1.84 -4.26
N GLY A 16 -11.00 -0.91 -5.18
CA GLY A 16 -12.00 0.06 -5.62
C GLY A 16 -11.90 1.41 -4.93
N ASP A 17 -11.12 1.54 -3.86
CA ASP A 17 -10.91 2.83 -3.21
C ASP A 17 -10.12 3.78 -4.12
N VAL A 18 -10.50 5.05 -4.04
CA VAL A 18 -9.77 6.14 -4.67
C VAL A 18 -8.76 6.70 -3.67
N VAL A 19 -7.50 6.73 -4.07
CA VAL A 19 -6.38 7.21 -3.25
C VAL A 19 -5.57 8.26 -3.98
N TYR A 20 -4.82 9.03 -3.19
CA TYR A 20 -3.89 10.04 -3.65
C TYR A 20 -2.48 9.64 -3.24
N THR A 21 -1.51 9.86 -4.11
CA THR A 21 -0.11 9.53 -3.85
C THR A 21 0.82 10.53 -4.51
N THR A 22 2.03 10.65 -3.98
CA THR A 22 3.12 11.34 -4.66
C THR A 22 3.53 10.50 -5.87
N TYR A 23 3.62 11.15 -7.03
CA TYR A 23 3.88 10.62 -8.37
C TYR A 23 4.74 9.33 -8.43
N PRO A 24 4.49 8.39 -9.39
CA PRO A 24 4.98 7.02 -9.35
C PRO A 24 6.50 6.88 -9.12
N PRO A 25 6.93 5.81 -8.41
CA PRO A 25 8.33 5.55 -8.08
C PRO A 25 9.21 5.16 -9.28
N ASP A 26 8.62 4.86 -10.45
CA ASP A 26 9.39 4.58 -11.67
C ASP A 26 9.53 5.85 -12.51
N GLU A 27 10.76 6.38 -12.55
CA GLU A 27 11.22 7.49 -13.39
C GLU A 27 10.97 7.24 -14.89
N ARG A 28 9.74 7.33 -15.37
CA ARG A 28 9.52 7.62 -16.78
C ARG A 28 9.44 9.12 -16.90
N SER A 29 10.55 9.72 -17.33
CA SER A 29 10.59 11.09 -17.85
C SER A 29 9.54 11.22 -18.95
N VAL A 30 8.35 11.69 -18.61
CA VAL A 30 7.29 11.92 -19.59
C VAL A 30 7.60 13.26 -20.27
N VAL A 31 8.07 13.21 -21.52
CA VAL A 31 8.28 14.42 -22.33
C VAL A 31 6.91 15.07 -22.56
N GLY A 32 6.70 16.25 -21.98
CA GLY A 32 5.50 17.07 -22.20
C GLY A 32 4.49 17.10 -21.05
N VAL A 33 4.72 16.38 -19.94
CA VAL A 33 3.91 16.55 -18.72
C VAL A 33 4.53 17.66 -17.89
N VAL A 34 3.72 18.66 -17.53
CA VAL A 34 4.14 19.73 -16.64
C VAL A 34 4.57 19.08 -15.32
N ARG A 35 5.80 19.36 -14.87
CA ARG A 35 6.45 18.85 -13.65
C ARG A 35 5.72 19.23 -12.33
N ASN A 36 4.46 19.68 -12.41
CA ASN A 36 3.69 20.37 -11.37
C ASN A 36 2.36 19.67 -11.03
N GLU A 37 2.19 18.38 -11.32
CA GLU A 37 1.11 17.63 -10.65
C GLU A 37 1.72 16.96 -9.41
N PRO A 38 1.68 17.63 -8.23
CA PRO A 38 2.25 17.09 -6.99
C PRO A 38 1.48 15.87 -6.47
N CYS A 39 0.31 15.61 -7.05
CA CYS A 39 -0.65 14.62 -6.61
C CYS A 39 -1.12 13.77 -7.77
N LEU A 40 -1.08 12.44 -7.58
CA LEU A 40 -1.69 11.50 -8.50
C LEU A 40 -2.90 10.84 -7.85
N LYS A 41 -4.06 10.99 -8.48
CA LYS A 41 -5.29 10.30 -8.12
C LYS A 41 -5.33 8.94 -8.83
N ALA A 42 -5.55 7.87 -8.07
CA ALA A 42 -5.58 6.52 -8.60
C ALA A 42 -6.60 5.65 -7.86
N THR A 43 -7.07 4.61 -8.54
CA THR A 43 -7.96 3.59 -7.97
C THR A 43 -7.16 2.35 -7.56
N VAL A 44 -7.41 1.82 -6.37
CA VAL A 44 -6.80 0.57 -5.89
C VAL A 44 -7.37 -0.61 -6.68
N SER A 45 -6.51 -1.31 -7.42
CA SER A 45 -6.90 -2.48 -8.22
C SER A 45 -6.62 -3.81 -7.53
N SER A 46 -5.61 -3.86 -6.67
CA SER A 46 -5.32 -5.02 -5.83
C SER A 46 -4.58 -4.62 -4.56
N VAL A 47 -4.78 -5.42 -3.52
CA VAL A 47 -4.09 -5.30 -2.24
C VAL A 47 -3.39 -6.63 -1.97
N LYS A 48 -2.08 -6.57 -1.70
CA LYS A 48 -1.27 -7.73 -1.34
C LYS A 48 -0.64 -7.49 0.03
N VAL A 49 -0.86 -8.43 0.95
CA VAL A 49 -0.26 -8.40 2.28
C VAL A 49 1.02 -9.23 2.27
N VAL A 50 2.11 -8.67 2.80
CA VAL A 50 3.38 -9.35 3.00
C VAL A 50 3.57 -9.59 4.49
N PHE A 51 3.63 -10.86 4.88
CA PHE A 51 3.83 -11.26 6.27
C PHE A 51 5.33 -11.43 6.54
N GLY A 52 5.78 -10.90 7.67
CA GLY A 52 7.13 -11.15 8.14
C GLY A 52 7.25 -12.62 8.57
N THR A 53 8.29 -13.32 8.11
CA THR A 53 8.66 -14.59 8.74
C THR A 53 9.33 -14.25 10.07
N GLY A 54 8.83 -14.77 11.18
CA GLY A 54 9.53 -14.66 12.47
C GLY A 54 10.98 -15.20 12.40
N PRO A 55 11.78 -15.05 13.47
CA PRO A 55 13.21 -15.37 13.48
C PRO A 55 13.56 -16.81 13.03
N SER A 56 12.57 -17.72 13.02
CA SER A 56 12.66 -19.11 12.58
C SER A 56 12.24 -19.37 11.12
N GLY A 57 11.97 -18.34 10.31
CA GLY A 57 11.77 -18.46 8.86
C GLY A 57 10.50 -19.18 8.41
N SER A 58 9.61 -19.57 9.34
CA SER A 58 8.34 -20.23 9.02
C SER A 58 7.28 -19.94 10.10
N ILE A 59 6.03 -19.73 9.65
CA ILE A 59 4.86 -19.65 10.52
C ILE A 59 4.19 -21.03 10.49
N ALA A 60 4.56 -21.89 11.43
CA ALA A 60 3.92 -23.19 11.58
C ALA A 60 2.72 -23.07 12.53
N VAL A 61 1.50 -23.19 11.99
CA VAL A 61 0.28 -23.31 12.79
C VAL A 61 0.10 -24.78 13.15
N THR A 62 0.73 -25.21 14.24
CA THR A 62 0.71 -26.62 14.67
C THR A 62 -0.43 -26.96 15.64
N GLU A 63 -1.10 -25.97 16.21
CA GLU A 63 -2.18 -26.18 17.18
C GLU A 63 -3.37 -25.26 16.92
N LEU A 64 -4.57 -25.85 16.86
CA LEU A 64 -5.85 -25.19 16.56
C LEU A 64 -6.42 -24.36 17.73
N THR A 65 -5.72 -24.31 18.86
CA THR A 65 -6.25 -23.84 20.15
C THR A 65 -5.73 -22.47 20.58
N SER A 66 -4.81 -21.84 19.83
CA SER A 66 -4.31 -20.50 20.17
C SER A 66 -4.40 -19.56 18.96
N GLN A 67 -5.06 -18.42 19.18
CA GLN A 67 -4.95 -17.27 18.28
C GLN A 67 -3.47 -16.90 18.19
N LYS A 68 -2.93 -16.89 16.97
CA LYS A 68 -1.55 -16.49 16.70
C LYS A 68 -1.57 -15.12 16.01
N ASP A 69 -0.86 -14.17 16.58
CA ASP A 69 -0.61 -12.90 15.93
C ASP A 69 0.45 -13.08 14.85
N ILE A 70 0.07 -12.82 13.60
CA ILE A 70 0.99 -12.76 12.47
C ILE A 70 1.31 -11.29 12.22
N GLN A 71 2.59 -10.93 12.26
CA GLN A 71 3.00 -9.57 11.96
C GLN A 71 2.98 -9.34 10.44
N VAL A 72 2.25 -8.31 10.04
CA VAL A 72 2.30 -7.77 8.68
C VAL A 72 3.51 -6.87 8.58
N GLU A 73 4.39 -7.13 7.61
CA GLU A 73 5.58 -6.33 7.37
C GLU A 73 5.26 -5.12 6.49
N ARG A 74 4.54 -5.37 5.39
CA ARG A 74 4.13 -4.34 4.43
C ARG A 74 2.87 -4.74 3.67
N VAL A 75 2.17 -3.72 3.20
CA VAL A 75 1.01 -3.86 2.30
C VAL A 75 1.39 -3.24 0.96
N VAL A 76 1.24 -4.02 -0.11
CA VAL A 76 1.54 -3.60 -1.47
C VAL A 76 0.22 -3.34 -2.20
N TYR A 77 0.03 -2.10 -2.63
CA TYR A 77 -1.14 -1.67 -3.40
C TYR A 77 -0.77 -1.57 -4.87
N THR A 78 -1.58 -2.17 -5.74
CA THR A 78 -1.49 -1.87 -7.18
C THR A 78 -2.53 -0.82 -7.54
N LEU A 79 -2.07 0.30 -8.06
CA LEU A 79 -2.88 1.46 -8.37
C LEU A 79 -3.05 1.61 -9.88
N VAL A 80 -4.26 1.96 -10.30
CA VAL A 80 -4.59 2.35 -11.68
C VAL A 80 -4.87 3.85 -11.68
N PRO A 81 -4.00 4.68 -12.25
CA PRO A 81 -4.20 6.12 -12.28
C PRO A 81 -5.44 6.50 -13.10
N ASP A 82 -6.18 7.50 -12.62
CA ASP A 82 -7.33 8.05 -13.35
C ASP A 82 -6.85 8.78 -14.63
N ALA A 83 -5.62 9.29 -14.62
CA ALA A 83 -4.99 9.90 -15.77
C ALA A 83 -4.51 8.83 -16.76
N ASN A 84 -5.05 8.87 -17.99
CA ASN A 84 -4.71 7.98 -19.11
C ASN A 84 -3.23 8.01 -19.55
N LEU A 85 -2.40 8.84 -18.92
CA LEU A 85 -0.98 8.98 -19.21
C LEU A 85 -0.12 7.95 -18.49
N PHE A 86 -0.65 7.30 -17.44
CA PHE A 86 0.13 6.40 -16.60
C PHE A 86 -0.36 4.96 -16.71
N SER A 87 0.60 4.04 -16.72
CA SER A 87 0.31 2.62 -16.52
C SER A 87 0.05 2.35 -15.03
N ALA A 88 -0.60 1.23 -14.73
CA ALA A 88 -0.72 0.76 -13.37
C ALA A 88 0.67 0.59 -12.72
N PHE A 89 0.80 0.91 -11.44
CA PHE A 89 2.05 0.79 -10.68
C PHE A 89 1.79 0.35 -9.24
N THR A 90 2.85 -0.02 -8.53
CA THR A 90 2.77 -0.53 -7.16
C THR A 90 3.34 0.44 -6.14
N VAL A 91 2.68 0.53 -4.98
CA VAL A 91 3.12 1.30 -3.81
C VAL A 91 3.27 0.36 -2.62
N GLU A 92 4.42 0.42 -1.93
CA GLU A 92 4.74 -0.46 -0.81
C GLU A 92 4.67 0.27 0.54
N CYS A 93 3.56 0.10 1.26
CA CYS A 93 3.35 0.69 2.57
C CYS A 93 3.91 -0.21 3.67
N VAL A 94 5.03 0.19 4.27
CA VAL A 94 5.62 -0.48 5.44
C VAL A 94 4.76 -0.22 6.68
N VAL A 95 4.49 -1.25 7.48
CA VAL A 95 3.60 -1.18 8.67
C VAL A 95 4.36 -0.80 9.95
N ALA A 96 5.67 -0.54 9.87
CA ALA A 96 6.48 -0.15 11.01
C ALA A 96 6.11 1.23 11.56
N ASP A 97 6.21 1.40 12.88
CA ASP A 97 6.02 2.70 13.54
C ASP A 97 6.96 3.76 12.94
N GLY A 98 6.39 4.92 12.59
CA GLY A 98 7.15 6.04 12.00
C GLY A 98 7.38 5.95 10.49
N SER A 99 6.78 4.96 9.81
CA SER A 99 6.79 4.92 8.34
C SER A 99 6.02 6.11 7.77
N SER A 100 6.61 6.78 6.78
CA SER A 100 5.94 7.84 6.03
C SER A 100 4.70 7.30 5.30
N PRO A 101 3.54 7.97 5.37
CA PRO A 101 2.38 7.60 4.57
C PRO A 101 2.69 7.75 3.08
N GLN A 102 2.47 6.69 2.31
CA GLN A 102 2.66 6.69 0.84
C GLN A 102 1.34 6.88 0.08
N LEU A 103 0.21 6.64 0.75
CA LEU A 103 -1.14 6.76 0.21
C LEU A 103 -1.99 7.62 1.14
N PHE A 104 -2.85 8.43 0.54
CA PHE A 104 -3.71 9.37 1.23
C PHE A 104 -5.15 9.20 0.75
N ALA A 105 -6.12 9.37 1.64
CA ALA A 105 -7.54 9.24 1.29
C ALA A 105 -8.04 10.47 0.51
N THR A 106 -7.36 11.61 0.66
CA THR A 106 -7.75 12.88 0.03
C THR A 106 -6.53 13.63 -0.49
N GLU A 107 -6.76 14.48 -1.48
CA GLU A 107 -5.74 15.39 -2.01
C GLU A 107 -5.22 16.35 -0.92
N GLU A 108 -6.10 16.85 -0.06
CA GLU A 108 -5.76 17.75 1.05
C GLU A 108 -4.76 17.11 2.02
N GLN A 109 -4.95 15.84 2.35
CA GLN A 109 -4.01 15.10 3.23
C GLN A 109 -2.61 15.01 2.60
N LEU A 110 -2.55 14.75 1.30
CA LEU A 110 -1.30 14.69 0.55
C LEU A 110 -0.62 16.07 0.49
N MET A 111 -1.38 17.13 0.22
CA MET A 111 -0.86 18.51 0.18
C MET A 111 -0.34 18.96 1.54
N ASN A 112 -1.06 18.65 2.62
CA ASN A 112 -0.61 18.92 3.98
C ASN A 112 0.66 18.14 4.32
N TYR A 113 0.80 16.91 3.83
CA TYR A 113 2.03 16.14 4.02
C TYR A 113 3.24 16.82 3.37
N HIS A 114 3.09 17.38 2.16
CA HIS A 114 4.15 18.16 1.51
C HIS A 114 4.51 19.42 2.30
N GLN A 115 3.52 20.18 2.75
CA GLN A 115 3.75 21.43 3.48
C GLN A 115 4.47 21.25 4.83
N ASN A 116 4.36 20.07 5.44
CA ASN A 116 5.04 19.76 6.70
C ASN A 116 6.42 19.12 6.51
N GLN A 117 6.89 18.93 5.27
CA GLN A 117 8.22 18.41 4.95
C GLN A 117 9.23 19.49 4.54
N ASP A 118 8.78 20.70 4.21
CA ASP A 118 9.60 21.91 4.01
C ASP A 118 9.91 22.62 5.34
#